data_AF-A0ABD2P0H6-F1
#
_entry.id   AF-A0ABD2P0H6-F1
#
_cell.length_a   1.000
_cell.length_b   1.000
_cell.length_c   1.000
_cell.angle_alpha   90.00
_cell.angle_beta   90.00
_cell.angle_gamma   90.00
#
_symmetry.space_group_name_H-M   'P 1'
#
loop_
_entity.id
_entity.type
_entity.pdbx_description
1 polymer ?
#
loop_
_entity_poly.entity_id
_entity_poly.type
_entity_poly.pdbx_seq_one_letter_code
_entity_poly.pdbx_strand_id
1 'polypeptide(L)'
;MIIYHTKREYQMNGKIEILISNSINRAIISEHWIREANTDQLKMQEYKVAAHFSRKQGYGGALSLNHKEENHMSLPLLRGHSKEGEIEVDGNWMKTHKIIIMPIYRPPSGTIEAFID
;
A
#
# COMPACT_ATOMS: atom_id res chain seq x y z
N MET A 1 3.58 2.47 -15.43
CA MET A 1 2.91 3.05 -14.24
C MET A 1 1.44 3.14 -14.57
N ILE A 2 0.63 2.18 -14.11
CA ILE A 2 -0.83 2.25 -14.22
C ILE A 2 -1.33 2.48 -12.79
N ILE A 3 -1.78 3.71 -12.53
CA ILE A 3 -2.42 4.09 -11.27
C ILE A 3 -3.91 3.78 -11.44
N TYR A 4 -4.37 2.68 -10.88
CA TYR A 4 -5.81 2.42 -10.78
C TYR A 4 -6.36 3.15 -9.56
N HIS A 5 -7.18 4.17 -9.79
CA HIS A 5 -8.13 4.65 -8.79
C HIS A 5 -9.35 3.72 -8.80
N THR A 6 -9.39 2.75 -7.89
CA THR A 6 -10.62 1.98 -7.67
C THR A 6 -11.24 2.38 -6.35
N LYS A 7 -12.20 3.31 -6.42
CA LYS A 7 -13.29 3.41 -5.45
C LYS A 7 -14.08 2.11 -5.54
N ARG A 8 -13.96 1.20 -4.57
CA ARG A 8 -14.99 0.23 -4.15
C ARG A 8 -14.39 -0.73 -3.12
N GLU A 9 -14.83 -0.58 -1.87
CA GLU A 9 -14.74 -1.66 -0.89
C GLU A 9 -15.82 -2.71 -1.21
N TYR A 10 -15.44 -3.99 -1.28
CA TYR A 10 -16.37 -5.11 -1.32
C TYR A 10 -16.22 -5.89 0.00
N GLN A 11 -17.25 -5.85 0.84
CA GLN A 11 -17.32 -6.61 2.08
C GLN A 11 -18.19 -7.86 1.88
N MET A 12 -17.62 -9.06 2.02
CA MET A 12 -18.36 -10.32 2.10
C MET A 12 -18.10 -10.98 3.45
N ASN A 13 -19.13 -11.12 4.30
CA ASN A 13 -19.02 -11.79 5.60
C ASN A 13 -17.85 -11.30 6.48
N GLY A 14 -17.59 -9.98 6.47
CA GLY A 14 -16.48 -9.35 7.20
C GLY A 14 -15.09 -9.46 6.54
N LYS A 15 -14.99 -10.05 5.33
CA LYS A 15 -13.74 -10.13 4.54
C LYS A 15 -13.76 -9.09 3.43
N ILE A 16 -12.61 -8.46 3.19
CA ILE A 16 -12.40 -7.47 2.13
C ILE A 16 -11.75 -8.17 0.93
N GLU A 17 -12.41 -8.11 -0.23
CA GLU A 17 -11.88 -8.63 -1.49
C GLU A 17 -11.48 -7.47 -2.43
N ILE A 18 -10.28 -7.57 -3.00
CA ILE A 18 -9.79 -6.64 -4.02
C ILE A 18 -9.70 -7.40 -5.35
N LEU A 19 -10.43 -6.92 -6.36
CA LEU A 19 -10.42 -7.48 -7.71
C LEU A 19 -9.35 -6.77 -8.54
N ILE A 20 -8.35 -7.52 -9.00
CA ILE A 20 -7.23 -7.03 -9.82
C ILE A 20 -7.10 -7.99 -11.00
N SER A 21 -6.88 -7.46 -12.20
CA SER A 21 -6.66 -8.27 -13.41
C SER A 21 -5.40 -9.12 -13.28
N ASN A 22 -5.44 -10.36 -13.78
CA ASN A 22 -4.32 -11.31 -13.72
C ASN A 22 -3.10 -10.92 -14.58
N SER A 23 -3.18 -9.85 -15.38
CA SER A 23 -2.08 -9.40 -16.25
C SER A 23 -1.08 -8.46 -15.58
N ILE A 24 -1.28 -8.12 -14.31
CA ILE A 24 -0.51 -7.08 -13.62
C ILE A 24 0.44 -7.72 -12.59
N ASN A 25 1.76 -7.49 -12.70
CA ASN A 25 2.70 -8.00 -11.69
C ASN A 25 2.65 -7.22 -10.37
N ARG A 26 2.18 -5.95 -10.42
CA ARG A 26 2.07 -5.06 -9.26
C ARG A 26 0.95 -4.04 -9.39
N ALA A 27 0.21 -3.85 -8.31
CA ALA A 27 -0.72 -2.73 -8.16
C ALA A 27 -0.32 -1.85 -6.99
N ILE A 28 -0.50 -0.54 -7.14
CA ILE A 28 -0.43 0.43 -6.03
C ILE A 28 -1.82 1.05 -5.92
N ILE A 29 -2.42 0.93 -4.75
CA ILE A 29 -3.76 1.43 -4.46
C ILE A 29 -3.61 2.49 -3.38
N SER A 30 -3.94 3.74 -3.72
CA SER A 30 -4.05 4.85 -2.78
C SER A 30 -5.52 5.08 -2.42
N GLU A 31 -5.77 5.70 -1.27
CA GLU A 31 -7.14 5.99 -0.78
C GLU A 31 -7.97 4.72 -0.66
N HIS A 32 -7.36 3.65 -0.13
CA HIS A 32 -8.05 2.36 0.03
C HIS A 32 -9.06 2.35 1.19
N TRP A 33 -8.89 3.25 2.16
CA TRP A 33 -9.78 3.48 3.32
C TRP A 33 -9.94 2.27 4.27
N ILE A 34 -9.15 1.23 4.06
CA ILE A 34 -9.06 0.06 4.91
C ILE A 34 -8.37 0.48 6.22
N ARG A 35 -8.98 0.12 7.35
CA ARG A 35 -8.38 0.32 8.67
C ARG A 35 -7.20 -0.62 8.86
N GLU A 36 -6.20 -0.20 9.64
CA GLU A 36 -4.99 -1.00 9.89
C GLU A 36 -5.33 -2.43 10.35
N ALA A 37 -6.22 -2.57 11.35
CA ALA A 37 -6.70 -3.85 11.87
C ALA A 37 -7.38 -4.79 10.85
N ASN A 38 -7.78 -4.25 9.69
CA ASN A 38 -8.43 -5.00 8.62
C ASN A 38 -7.48 -5.31 7.46
N THR A 39 -6.25 -4.80 7.47
CA THR A 39 -5.29 -5.01 6.38
C THR A 39 -4.85 -6.47 6.29
N ASP A 40 -4.68 -7.13 7.44
CA ASP A 40 -4.36 -8.56 7.53
C ASP A 40 -5.51 -9.47 7.06
N GLN A 41 -6.72 -8.92 6.92
CA GLN A 41 -7.91 -9.65 6.47
C GLN A 41 -8.09 -9.63 4.96
N LEU A 42 -7.24 -8.88 4.23
CA LEU A 42 -7.32 -8.78 2.78
C LEU A 42 -7.03 -10.13 2.12
N LYS A 43 -7.99 -10.63 1.35
CA LYS A 43 -7.82 -11.85 0.56
C LYS A 43 -7.70 -11.52 -0.91
N MET A 44 -6.61 -11.98 -1.50
CA MET A 44 -6.35 -11.87 -2.94
C MET A 44 -5.80 -13.20 -3.44
N GLN A 45 -6.36 -13.69 -4.55
CA GLN A 45 -6.03 -15.02 -5.07
C GLN A 45 -4.58 -15.10 -5.57
N GLU A 46 -4.09 -14.06 -6.25
CA GLU A 46 -2.78 -14.07 -6.92
C GLU A 46 -1.80 -13.03 -6.35
N TYR A 47 -2.24 -12.23 -5.37
CA TYR A 47 -1.47 -11.11 -4.84
C TYR A 47 -1.23 -11.23 -3.35
N LYS A 48 -0.19 -10.55 -2.89
CA LYS A 48 0.16 -10.35 -1.47
C LYS A 48 0.46 -8.88 -1.22
N VAL A 49 0.11 -8.42 -0.02
CA VAL A 49 0.47 -7.08 0.44
C VAL A 49 1.98 -7.03 0.67
N ALA A 50 2.65 -6.11 0.00
CA ALA A 50 4.09 -5.95 0.07
C ALA A 50 4.51 -4.76 0.94
N ALA A 51 3.73 -3.69 0.92
CA ALA A 51 3.88 -2.51 1.76
C ALA A 51 2.51 -1.86 1.94
N HIS A 52 2.26 -1.26 3.09
CA HIS A 52 1.02 -0.54 3.34
C HIS A 52 1.14 0.45 4.50
N PHE A 53 0.26 1.43 4.48
CA PHE A 53 -0.14 2.16 5.68
C PHE A 53 -1.63 2.42 5.61
N SER A 54 -2.22 2.52 6.79
CA SER A 54 -3.66 2.65 6.99
C SER A 54 -3.87 3.61 8.15
N ARG A 55 -4.80 4.54 8.04
CA ARG A 55 -5.09 5.50 9.12
C ARG A 55 -6.04 4.90 10.14
N LYS A 56 -5.93 5.36 11.39
CA LYS A 56 -6.84 4.96 12.47
C LYS A 56 -8.29 5.35 12.17
N GLN A 57 -8.49 6.51 11.54
CA GLN A 57 -9.82 7.05 11.26
C GLN A 57 -10.50 6.44 10.03
N GLY A 58 -9.83 5.55 9.28
CA GLY A 58 -10.43 4.84 8.14
C GLY A 58 -10.62 5.68 6.88
N TYR A 59 -9.83 6.75 6.69
CA TYR A 59 -9.71 7.48 5.43
C TYR A 59 -8.24 7.58 5.03
N GLY A 60 -7.93 7.72 3.74
CA GLY A 60 -6.56 7.67 3.25
C GLY A 60 -6.01 6.25 3.13
N GLY A 61 -4.70 6.10 3.38
CA GLY A 61 -4.00 4.83 3.27
C GLY A 61 -3.48 4.55 1.86
N ALA A 62 -2.41 3.75 1.78
CA ALA A 62 -1.97 3.16 0.52
C ALA A 62 -1.50 1.71 0.73
N LEU A 63 -1.56 0.95 -0.35
CA LEU A 63 -1.27 -0.48 -0.40
C LEU A 63 -0.45 -0.76 -1.67
N SER A 64 0.68 -1.43 -1.51
CA SER A 64 1.47 -2.01 -2.59
C SER A 64 1.18 -3.51 -2.62
N LEU A 65 0.75 -4.00 -3.77
CA LEU A 65 0.42 -5.40 -4.01
C LEU A 65 1.38 -5.96 -5.02
N ASN A 66 2.00 -7.09 -4.70
CA ASN A 66 2.83 -7.85 -5.63
C ASN A 66 2.18 -9.19 -5.93
N HIS A 67 2.41 -9.71 -7.14
CA HIS A 67 2.08 -11.10 -7.46
C HIS A 67 2.76 -12.05 -6.44
N LYS A 68 2.11 -13.15 -6.08
CA LYS A 68 2.58 -14.06 -5.01
C LYS A 68 3.95 -14.66 -5.28
N GLU A 69 4.27 -14.88 -6.56
CA GLU A 69 5.55 -15.41 -7.04
C GLU A 69 6.70 -14.40 -6.92
N GLU A 70 6.41 -13.11 -6.76
CA GLU A 70 7.44 -12.08 -6.63
C GLU A 70 8.10 -12.11 -5.25
N ASN A 71 9.43 -12.26 -5.25
CA ASN A 71 10.23 -12.18 -4.03
C ASN A 71 10.46 -10.73 -3.62
N HIS A 72 9.91 -10.37 -2.45
CA HIS A 72 10.13 -9.06 -1.85
C HIS A 72 10.45 -9.19 -0.35
N MET A 73 11.00 -8.13 0.20
CA MET A 73 11.29 -7.94 1.62
C MET A 73 10.70 -6.59 2.03
N SER A 74 9.97 -6.55 3.15
CA SER A 74 9.52 -5.28 3.72
C SER A 74 10.72 -4.45 4.18
N LEU A 75 10.57 -3.12 4.14
CA LEU A 75 11.57 -2.17 4.62
C LEU A 75 11.04 -1.45 5.86
N PRO A 76 11.04 -2.11 7.03
CA PRO A 76 10.42 -1.57 8.24
C PRO A 76 11.05 -0.25 8.71
N LEU A 77 12.30 0.04 8.34
CA LEU A 77 12.94 1.33 8.61
C LEU A 77 12.13 2.50 8.02
N LEU A 78 11.49 2.32 6.86
CA LEU A 78 10.66 3.36 6.25
C LEU A 78 9.41 3.65 7.09
N ARG A 79 8.80 2.63 7.70
CA ARG A 79 7.64 2.83 8.59
C ARG A 79 7.97 3.72 9.79
N GLY A 80 9.22 3.70 10.27
CA GLY A 80 9.68 4.59 11.33
C GLY A 80 9.66 6.07 10.97
N HIS A 81 9.60 6.40 9.68
CA HIS A 81 9.47 7.76 9.16
C HIS A 81 8.03 8.10 8.75
N SER A 82 7.09 7.18 8.93
CA SER A 82 5.68 7.38 8.62
C SER A 82 4.97 8.09 9.78
N LYS A 83 4.31 9.20 9.47
CA LYS A 83 3.51 9.99 10.41
C LYS A 83 2.13 10.26 9.82
N GLU A 84 1.13 9.60 10.41
CA GLU A 84 -0.28 9.75 10.03
C GLU A 84 -0.67 11.23 10.01
N GLY A 85 -1.26 11.68 8.89
CA GLY A 85 -1.71 13.07 8.72
C GLY A 85 -0.64 14.05 8.21
N GLU A 86 0.62 13.65 8.08
CA GLU A 86 1.71 14.48 7.54
C GLU A 86 2.35 13.84 6.31
N ILE A 87 3.14 12.79 6.51
CA ILE A 87 3.77 12.01 5.46
C ILE A 87 3.66 10.54 5.84
N GLU A 88 2.98 9.77 5.01
CA GLU A 88 2.83 8.34 5.24
C GLU A 88 3.63 7.59 4.21
N VAL A 89 4.52 6.73 4.69
CA VAL A 89 5.45 5.98 3.88
C VAL A 89 5.58 4.56 4.41
N ASP A 90 5.62 3.62 3.49
CA ASP A 90 6.11 2.26 3.73
C ASP A 90 6.94 1.87 2.50
N GLY A 91 7.57 0.71 2.52
CA GLY A 91 8.21 0.22 1.32
C GLY A 91 8.64 -1.23 1.36
N ASN A 92 8.99 -1.72 0.18
CA ASN A 92 9.48 -3.07 -0.02
C ASN A 92 10.62 -3.09 -1.05
N TRP A 93 11.62 -3.91 -0.78
CA TRP A 93 12.69 -4.22 -1.73
C TRP A 93 12.30 -5.46 -2.53
N MET A 94 12.30 -5.34 -3.86
CA MET A 94 12.20 -6.45 -4.81
C MET A 94 13.59 -6.98 -5.16
N LYS A 95 13.92 -8.18 -4.67
CA LYS A 95 15.25 -8.77 -4.90
C LYS A 95 15.51 -9.06 -6.37
N THR A 96 14.54 -9.65 -7.06
CA THR A 96 14.62 -10.05 -8.48
C THR A 96 15.01 -8.89 -9.38
N HIS A 97 14.43 -7.72 -9.11
CA HIS A 97 14.56 -6.54 -9.95
C HIS A 97 15.57 -5.52 -9.41
N LYS A 98 16.09 -5.73 -8.20
CA LYS A 98 16.95 -4.77 -7.46
C LYS A 98 16.34 -3.36 -7.37
N ILE A 99 15.02 -3.28 -7.17
CA ILE A 99 14.29 -2.01 -7.02
C ILE A 99 13.67 -1.89 -5.63
N ILE A 100 13.61 -0.67 -5.12
CA ILE A 100 12.84 -0.31 -3.94
C ILE A 100 11.55 0.36 -4.39
N ILE A 101 10.42 -0.04 -3.80
CA ILE A 101 9.13 0.61 -4.00
C ILE A 101 8.71 1.23 -2.69
N MET A 102 8.35 2.50 -2.74
CA MET A 102 7.89 3.25 -1.58
C MET A 102 6.57 3.92 -1.93
N PRO A 103 5.42 3.33 -1.56
CA PRO A 103 4.18 4.10 -1.50
C PRO A 103 4.38 5.27 -0.53
N ILE A 104 4.26 6.49 -1.05
CA ILE A 104 4.27 7.73 -0.27
C ILE A 104 2.92 8.40 -0.48
N TYR A 105 2.27 8.81 0.61
CA TYR A 105 1.07 9.63 0.56
C TYR A 105 1.21 10.81 1.51
N ARG A 106 0.81 11.97 1.00
CA ARG A 106 0.72 13.20 1.74
C ARG A 106 -0.71 13.68 1.63
N PRO A 107 -1.43 13.90 2.75
CA PRO A 107 -2.71 14.56 2.70
C PRO A 107 -2.53 15.99 2.13
N PRO A 108 -3.55 16.56 1.47
CA PRO A 108 -3.49 17.91 0.89
C PRO A 108 -3.06 19.01 1.88
N SER A 109 -3.20 18.78 3.19
CA SER A 109 -2.91 19.71 4.27
C SER A 109 -1.50 19.62 4.88
N GLY A 110 -0.70 18.59 4.60
CA GLY A 110 0.63 18.43 5.23
C GLY A 110 1.68 19.40 4.64
N THR A 111 2.72 19.82 5.35
CA THR A 111 3.83 20.62 4.81
C THR A 111 4.95 19.68 4.33
N ILE A 112 5.59 19.93 3.17
CA ILE A 112 6.77 19.16 2.73
C ILE A 112 8.02 19.98 3.04
N GLU A 113 8.91 19.44 3.88
CA GLU A 113 10.33 19.76 3.86
C GLU A 113 11.04 18.63 3.12
N ALA A 114 11.44 18.88 1.87
CA ALA A 114 12.16 17.90 1.09
C ALA A 114 13.64 18.00 1.45
N PHE A 115 14.15 16.99 2.16
CA PHE A 115 15.59 16.83 2.34
C PHE A 115 16.12 16.06 1.14
N ILE A 116 16.88 16.74 0.29
CA ILE A 116 17.75 16.12 -0.71
C ILE A 116 19.15 16.18 -0.11
N ASP A 117 19.75 15.02 0.13
CA ASP A 117 21.17 14.86 0.47
C ASP A 117 21.86 14.17 -0.72
#